data_AF-A0AAU9YWL2-F1
#
_entry.id   AF-A0AAU9YWL2-F1
#
_cell.length_a   1.000
_cell.length_b   1.000
_cell.length_c   1.000
_cell.angle_alpha   90.00
_cell.angle_beta   90.00
_cell.angle_gamma   90.00
#
_symmetry.space_group_name_H-M   'P 1'
#
loop_
_entity.id
_entity.type
_entity.pdbx_description
1 polymer ?
#
loop_
_entity_poly.entity_id
_entity_poly.type
_entity_poly.pdbx_seq_one_letter_code
_entity_poly.pdbx_strand_id
1 'polypeptide(L)'
;MNPEDPGNGFRHGKVLMFINEQMSKHTKGPEFYVENVSLSWEEVEEKLRLLLEDSEMTKEAQEACAWSSLALGVRFAWRQGHLQGRRVQWLHDFACLHRSAAHALASDLKKLTDQQEMERKEAAFQLQLAHTKLAEVQRERDLMRLKLLHARFVTPMRTPRDCGECQHQMQARTSVTVQPFNRTPWSPVGTTMDRSEQESLLV
;
A
#
# COMPACT_ATOMS: atom_id res chain seq x y z
N MET A 1 -5.18 24.96 45.51
CA MET A 1 -4.51 23.90 44.71
C MET A 1 -3.39 23.25 45.50
N ASN A 2 -3.12 21.96 45.27
CA ASN A 2 -1.98 21.26 45.88
C ASN A 2 -0.66 21.59 45.14
N PRO A 3 0.38 22.10 45.82
CA PRO A 3 1.69 22.33 45.21
C PRO A 3 2.40 21.07 44.71
N GLU A 4 2.10 19.92 45.31
CA GLU A 4 2.69 18.65 44.91
C GLU A 4 1.95 17.98 43.73
N ASP A 5 0.82 18.54 43.26
CA ASP A 5 0.11 18.01 42.09
C ASP A 5 0.93 18.27 40.81
N PRO A 6 1.52 17.25 40.16
CA PRO A 6 2.33 17.44 38.97
C PRO A 6 1.51 18.00 37.79
N GLY A 7 0.19 17.86 37.86
CA GLY A 7 -0.75 18.35 36.87
C GLY A 7 -1.21 19.80 37.07
N ASN A 8 -0.63 20.56 38.01
CA ASN A 8 -1.00 21.96 38.23
C ASN A 8 -0.53 22.90 37.10
N GLY A 9 0.48 22.50 36.31
CA GLY A 9 0.99 23.21 35.14
C GLY A 9 1.94 24.39 35.43
N PHE A 10 2.07 24.81 36.69
CA PHE A 10 3.00 25.88 37.08
C PHE A 10 4.41 25.32 37.29
N ARG A 11 5.40 25.98 36.67
CA ARG A 11 6.83 25.61 36.82
C ARG A 11 7.45 26.13 38.11
N HIS A 12 6.91 27.20 38.68
CA HIS A 12 7.51 27.92 39.81
C HIS A 12 6.56 27.90 41.01
N GLY A 13 6.98 27.24 42.10
CA GLY A 13 6.16 27.12 43.31
C GLY A 13 5.75 28.46 43.94
N LYS A 14 6.61 29.49 43.85
CA LYS A 14 6.27 30.85 44.32
C LYS A 14 5.05 31.45 43.59
N VAL A 15 4.95 31.23 42.27
CA VAL A 15 3.80 31.69 41.49
C VAL A 15 2.55 30.95 41.92
N LEU A 16 2.64 29.63 42.08
CA LEU A 16 1.51 28.82 42.54
C LEU A 16 1.01 29.25 43.93
N MET A 17 1.91 29.54 44.87
CA MET A 17 1.54 30.05 46.19
C MET A 17 0.83 31.40 46.09
N PHE A 18 1.34 32.33 45.29
CA PHE A 18 0.71 33.63 45.07
C PHE A 18 -0.70 33.47 44.48
N ILE A 19 -0.87 32.62 43.46
CA ILE A 19 -2.18 32.35 42.85
C ILE A 19 -3.16 31.74 43.87
N ASN A 20 -2.69 30.77 44.66
CA ASN A 20 -3.49 30.18 45.75
C ASN A 20 -3.90 31.24 46.77
N GLU A 21 -3.01 32.15 47.15
CA GLU A 21 -3.30 33.25 48.07
C GLU A 21 -4.36 34.19 47.47
N GLN A 22 -4.18 34.64 46.22
CA GLN A 22 -5.13 35.53 45.55
C GLN A 22 -6.53 34.90 45.44
N MET A 23 -6.59 33.64 45.07
CA MET A 23 -7.84 32.88 45.02
C MET A 23 -8.49 32.76 46.40
N SER A 24 -7.71 32.53 47.45
CA SER A 24 -8.22 32.30 48.81
C SER A 24 -8.72 33.56 49.52
N LYS A 25 -8.59 34.74 48.90
CA LYS A 25 -9.13 36.00 49.43
C LYS A 25 -10.66 35.99 49.56
N HIS A 26 -11.34 35.13 48.82
CA HIS A 26 -12.78 34.94 48.89
C HIS A 26 -13.11 33.44 48.78
N THR A 27 -14.10 32.96 49.55
CA THR A 27 -14.47 31.53 49.59
C THR A 27 -14.86 30.97 48.22
N LYS A 28 -15.48 31.82 47.39
CA LYS A 28 -15.88 31.45 46.04
C LYS A 28 -14.73 31.04 45.12
N GLY A 29 -13.51 31.55 45.33
CA GLY A 29 -12.35 31.17 44.52
C GLY A 29 -12.02 29.68 44.65
N PRO A 30 -11.65 29.18 45.85
CA PRO A 30 -11.37 27.77 46.06
C PRO A 30 -12.55 26.86 45.70
N GLU A 31 -13.79 27.27 45.98
CA GLU A 31 -15.00 26.54 45.57
C GLU A 31 -15.08 26.40 44.04
N PHE A 32 -14.97 27.52 43.32
CA PHE A 32 -14.97 27.54 41.87
C PHE A 32 -13.85 26.68 41.29
N TYR A 33 -12.65 26.71 41.89
CA TYR A 33 -11.55 25.86 41.45
C TYR A 33 -11.88 24.37 41.54
N VAL A 34 -12.40 23.93 42.69
CA VAL A 34 -12.71 22.52 42.96
C VAL A 34 -13.87 22.03 42.09
N GLU A 35 -14.93 22.83 41.94
CA GLU A 35 -16.10 22.50 41.12
C GLU A 35 -15.76 22.31 39.63
N ASN A 36 -14.75 23.02 39.13
CA ASN A 36 -14.46 23.09 37.71
C ASN A 36 -13.17 22.36 37.28
N VAL A 37 -12.47 21.67 38.20
CA VAL A 37 -11.20 20.96 37.90
C VAL A 37 -11.32 19.84 36.87
N SER A 38 -12.52 19.27 36.73
CA SER A 38 -12.82 18.15 35.85
C SER A 38 -13.48 18.56 34.53
N LEU A 39 -13.85 19.84 34.39
CA LEU A 39 -14.53 20.34 33.21
C LEU A 39 -13.53 20.67 32.08
N SER A 40 -14.07 20.81 30.88
CA SER A 40 -13.33 21.35 29.75
C SER A 40 -13.04 22.85 29.95
N TRP A 41 -12.03 23.37 29.25
CA TRP A 41 -11.73 24.81 29.30
C TRP A 41 -12.91 25.67 28.83
N GLU A 42 -13.60 25.23 27.79
CA GLU A 42 -14.78 25.92 27.25
C GLU A 42 -15.88 26.09 28.31
N GLU A 43 -16.21 25.02 29.05
CA GLU A 43 -17.20 25.07 30.14
C GLU A 43 -16.75 25.97 31.31
N VAL A 44 -15.45 25.99 31.62
CA VAL A 44 -14.90 26.85 32.67
C VAL A 44 -15.00 28.33 32.27
N GLU A 45 -14.64 28.64 31.02
CA GLU A 45 -14.70 30.00 30.47
C GLU A 45 -16.13 30.51 30.38
N GLU A 46 -17.06 29.66 29.95
CA GLU A 46 -18.50 29.91 29.94
C GLU A 46 -19.02 30.26 31.33
N LYS A 47 -18.70 29.44 32.34
CA LYS A 47 -19.10 29.69 33.73
C LYS A 47 -18.49 30.98 34.28
N LEU A 48 -17.23 31.26 33.96
CA LEU A 48 -16.59 32.51 34.38
C LEU A 48 -17.32 33.71 33.78
N ARG A 49 -17.69 33.66 32.49
CA ARG A 49 -18.46 34.73 31.84
C ARG A 49 -19.76 35.00 32.57
N LEU A 50 -20.54 33.96 32.87
CA LEU A 50 -21.81 34.09 33.60
C LEU A 50 -21.61 34.73 34.99
N LEU A 51 -20.54 34.38 35.71
CA LEU A 51 -20.24 34.98 37.02
C LEU A 51 -19.77 36.45 36.94
N LEU A 52 -19.14 36.85 35.83
CA LEU A 52 -18.71 38.23 35.61
C LEU A 52 -19.88 39.13 35.18
N GLU A 53 -20.89 38.57 34.51
CA GLU A 53 -22.10 39.28 34.09
C GLU A 53 -23.14 39.42 35.23
N ASP A 54 -23.00 38.64 36.31
CA ASP A 54 -23.87 38.68 37.47
C ASP A 54 -23.65 39.95 38.32
N SER A 55 -24.66 40.82 38.35
CA SER A 55 -24.64 42.07 39.10
C SER A 55 -24.68 41.89 40.63
N GLU A 56 -25.09 40.71 41.11
CA GLU A 56 -25.16 40.41 42.55
C GLU A 56 -23.79 39.96 43.11
N MET A 57 -22.81 39.68 42.25
CA MET A 57 -21.48 39.27 42.69
C MET A 57 -20.61 40.47 43.13
N THR A 58 -19.99 40.34 44.30
CA THR A 58 -18.97 41.28 44.76
C THR A 58 -17.72 41.22 43.88
N LYS A 59 -17.01 42.35 43.74
CA LYS A 59 -15.76 42.40 42.97
C LYS A 59 -14.68 41.45 43.51
N GLU A 60 -14.56 41.30 44.83
CA GLU A 60 -13.59 40.37 45.41
C GLU A 60 -13.88 38.91 45.01
N ALA A 61 -15.16 38.53 44.94
CA ALA A 61 -15.55 37.20 44.49
C ALA A 61 -15.25 36.98 43.01
N GLN A 62 -15.51 37.99 42.16
CA GLN A 62 -15.16 37.94 40.73
C GLN A 62 -13.66 37.81 40.52
N GLU A 63 -12.84 38.57 41.26
CA GLU A 63 -11.38 38.47 41.21
C GLU A 63 -10.89 37.09 41.66
N ALA A 64 -11.43 36.55 42.76
CA ALA A 64 -11.08 35.22 43.24
C ALA A 64 -11.44 34.13 42.21
N CYS A 65 -12.60 34.22 41.57
CA CYS A 65 -13.00 33.33 40.47
C CYS A 65 -12.08 33.49 39.26
N ALA A 66 -11.67 34.71 38.89
CA ALA A 66 -10.74 34.94 37.79
C ALA A 66 -9.37 34.30 38.05
N TRP A 67 -8.82 34.42 39.27
CA TRP A 67 -7.59 33.72 39.65
C TRP A 67 -7.74 32.19 39.61
N SER A 68 -8.90 31.68 40.01
CA SER A 68 -9.24 30.25 39.93
C SER A 68 -9.26 29.77 38.48
N SER A 69 -9.91 30.52 37.59
CA SER A 69 -9.99 30.24 36.16
C SER A 69 -8.63 30.31 35.47
N LEU A 70 -7.79 31.31 35.79
CA LEU A 70 -6.41 31.36 35.31
C LEU A 70 -5.66 30.08 35.65
N ALA A 71 -5.81 29.64 36.90
CA ALA A 71 -5.12 28.47 37.41
C ALA A 71 -5.66 27.18 36.76
N LEU A 72 -6.95 27.07 36.49
CA LEU A 72 -7.56 26.00 35.67
C LEU A 72 -7.06 26.03 34.22
N GLY A 73 -6.92 27.21 33.62
CA GLY A 73 -6.43 27.38 32.26
C GLY A 73 -4.98 26.94 32.10
N VAL A 74 -4.11 27.27 33.06
CA VAL A 74 -2.72 26.78 33.10
C VAL A 74 -2.67 25.25 33.19
N ARG A 75 -3.50 24.65 34.05
CA ARG A 75 -3.64 23.18 34.17
C ARG A 75 -4.10 22.56 32.85
N PHE A 76 -5.11 23.14 32.21
CA PHE A 76 -5.63 22.67 30.92
C PHE A 76 -4.56 22.75 29.83
N ALA A 77 -3.89 23.89 29.68
CA ALA A 77 -2.82 24.09 28.70
C ALA A 77 -1.67 23.11 28.90
N TRP A 78 -1.27 22.85 30.14
CA TRP A 78 -0.24 21.87 30.46
C TRP A 78 -0.67 20.44 30.08
N ARG A 79 -1.90 20.02 30.45
CA ARG A 79 -2.44 18.70 30.08
C ARG A 79 -2.50 18.55 28.57
N GLN A 80 -2.99 19.57 27.87
CA GLN A 80 -3.10 19.56 26.42
C GLN A 80 -1.72 19.46 25.76
N GLY A 81 -0.76 20.29 26.17
CA GLY A 81 0.61 20.22 25.64
C GLY A 81 1.26 18.85 25.86
N HIS A 82 1.07 18.26 27.05
CA HIS A 82 1.59 16.94 27.37
C HIS A 82 0.92 15.82 26.55
N LEU A 83 -0.41 15.87 26.35
CA LEU A 83 -1.14 14.92 25.52
C LEU A 83 -0.75 15.03 24.04
N GLN A 84 -0.63 16.26 23.52
CA GLN A 84 -0.21 16.49 22.14
C GLN A 84 1.21 15.99 21.89
N GLY A 85 2.14 16.23 22.83
CA GLY A 85 3.50 15.70 22.74
C GLY A 85 3.53 14.17 22.64
N ARG A 86 2.75 13.48 23.49
CA ARG A 86 2.60 12.01 23.41
C ARG A 86 1.99 11.55 22.09
N ARG A 87 0.97 12.25 21.59
CA ARG A 87 0.33 11.92 20.31
C ARG A 87 1.29 12.06 19.14
N VAL A 88 2.07 13.14 19.10
CA VAL A 88 3.09 13.36 18.06
C VAL A 88 4.16 12.28 18.12
N GLN A 89 4.65 11.93 19.32
CA GLN A 89 5.63 10.86 19.47
C GLN A 89 5.07 9.52 18.97
N TRP A 90 3.85 9.16 19.38
CA TRP A 90 3.20 7.93 18.94
C TRP A 90 3.02 7.87 17.41
N LEU A 91 2.60 8.98 16.79
CA LEU A 91 2.47 9.07 15.33
C LEU A 91 3.82 8.92 14.63
N HIS A 92 4.87 9.50 15.18
CA HIS A 92 6.22 9.36 14.65
C HIS A 92 6.69 7.90 14.69
N ASP A 93 6.56 7.24 15.84
CA ASP A 93 6.96 5.85 16.03
C ASP A 93 6.17 4.91 15.11
N PHE A 94 4.86 5.13 14.99
CA PHE A 94 4.00 4.40 14.07
C PHE A 94 4.43 4.56 12.60
N ALA A 95 4.72 5.80 12.18
CA ALA A 95 5.17 6.07 10.81
C ALA A 95 6.55 5.42 10.53
N CYS A 96 7.45 5.41 11.51
CA CYS A 96 8.75 4.75 11.41
C CYS A 96 8.60 3.23 11.25
N LEU A 97 7.75 2.60 12.07
CA LEU A 97 7.43 1.18 11.94
C LEU A 97 6.84 0.86 10.56
N HIS A 98 5.85 1.63 10.10
CA HIS A 98 5.24 1.42 8.80
C HIS A 98 6.25 1.58 7.65
N ARG A 99 7.11 2.60 7.70
CA ARG A 99 8.18 2.79 6.72
C ARG A 99 9.12 1.58 6.68
N SER A 100 9.54 1.08 7.84
CA SER A 100 10.44 -0.07 7.93
C SER A 100 9.81 -1.34 7.35
N ALA A 101 8.54 -1.60 7.64
CA ALA A 101 7.80 -2.74 7.09
C ALA A 101 7.64 -2.64 5.57
N ALA A 102 7.29 -1.45 5.06
CA ALA A 102 7.19 -1.21 3.63
C ALA A 102 8.54 -1.41 2.91
N HIS A 103 9.65 -0.97 3.52
CA HIS A 103 10.99 -1.18 2.96
C HIS A 103 11.39 -2.64 2.95
N ALA A 104 11.10 -3.40 4.02
CA ALA A 104 11.35 -4.84 4.05
C ALA A 104 10.56 -5.57 2.97
N LEU A 105 9.26 -5.27 2.84
CA LEU A 105 8.41 -5.86 1.81
C LEU A 105 8.90 -5.52 0.38
N ALA A 106 9.29 -4.27 0.13
CA ALA A 106 9.84 -3.87 -1.16
C ALA A 106 11.16 -4.63 -1.48
N SER A 107 12.01 -4.86 -0.48
CA SER A 107 13.23 -5.65 -0.65
C SER A 107 12.92 -7.11 -0.99
N ASP A 108 11.95 -7.71 -0.31
CA ASP A 108 11.59 -9.11 -0.55
C ASP A 108 10.91 -9.30 -1.90
N LEU A 109 10.02 -8.38 -2.30
CA LEU A 109 9.43 -8.38 -3.64
C LEU A 109 10.49 -8.25 -4.74
N LYS A 110 11.52 -7.41 -4.52
CA LYS A 110 12.63 -7.30 -5.45
C LYS A 110 13.38 -8.64 -5.58
N LYS A 111 13.74 -9.26 -4.47
CA LYS A 111 14.42 -10.58 -4.47
C LYS A 111 13.59 -11.65 -5.19
N LEU A 112 12.29 -11.70 -4.92
CA LEU A 112 11.39 -12.66 -5.57
C LEU A 112 11.28 -12.42 -7.08
N THR A 113 11.24 -11.15 -7.49
CA THR A 113 11.21 -10.78 -8.91
C THR A 113 12.50 -11.18 -9.61
N ASP A 114 13.65 -10.86 -9.00
CA ASP A 114 14.98 -11.20 -9.53
C ASP A 114 15.13 -12.74 -9.65
N GLN A 115 14.68 -13.48 -8.63
CA GLN A 115 14.69 -14.95 -8.64
C GLN A 115 13.80 -15.53 -9.74
N GLN A 116 12.57 -15.02 -9.86
CA GLN A 116 11.65 -15.45 -10.91
C GLN A 116 12.20 -15.17 -12.31
N GLU A 117 12.87 -14.04 -12.51
CA GLU A 117 13.49 -13.70 -13.79
C GLU A 117 14.63 -14.67 -14.13
N MET A 118 15.45 -15.04 -13.14
CA MET A 118 16.50 -16.05 -13.30
C MET A 118 15.93 -17.41 -13.71
N GLU A 119 14.92 -17.90 -12.98
CA GLU A 119 14.26 -19.18 -13.26
C GLU A 119 13.64 -19.20 -14.66
N ARG A 120 13.01 -18.09 -15.08
CA ARG A 120 12.45 -17.96 -16.43
C ARG A 120 13.54 -18.03 -17.50
N LYS A 121 14.69 -17.37 -17.29
CA LYS A 121 15.83 -17.41 -18.22
C LYS A 121 16.41 -18.82 -18.32
N GLU A 122 16.55 -19.51 -17.20
CA GLU A 122 17.04 -20.89 -17.17
C GLU A 122 16.08 -21.84 -17.88
N ALA A 123 14.78 -21.77 -17.60
CA ALA A 123 13.78 -22.58 -18.27
C ALA A 123 13.75 -22.34 -19.79
N ALA A 124 13.87 -21.08 -20.22
CA ALA A 124 13.96 -20.73 -21.63
C ALA A 124 15.21 -21.34 -22.31
N PHE A 125 16.37 -21.28 -21.62
CA PHE A 125 17.60 -21.89 -22.10
C PHE A 125 17.48 -23.42 -22.24
N GLN A 126 16.94 -24.09 -21.23
CA GLN A 126 16.74 -25.54 -21.26
C GLN A 126 15.77 -25.96 -22.38
N LEU A 127 14.70 -25.19 -22.59
CA LEU A 127 13.76 -25.42 -23.68
C LEU A 127 14.46 -25.30 -25.04
N GLN A 128 15.29 -24.26 -25.23
CA GLN A 128 16.06 -24.08 -26.46
C GLN A 128 17.01 -25.27 -26.70
N LEU A 129 17.71 -25.73 -25.66
CA LEU A 129 18.59 -26.91 -25.74
C LEU A 129 17.82 -28.20 -26.06
N ALA A 130 16.61 -28.37 -25.51
CA ALA A 130 15.76 -29.51 -25.84
C ALA A 130 15.31 -29.47 -27.31
N HIS A 131 14.95 -28.28 -27.83
CA HIS A 131 14.58 -28.10 -29.23
C HIS A 131 15.72 -28.43 -30.18
N THR A 132 16.96 -28.02 -29.88
CA THR A 132 18.12 -28.34 -30.73
C THR A 132 18.39 -29.84 -30.77
N LYS A 133 18.41 -30.50 -29.60
CA LYS A 133 18.55 -31.97 -29.49
C LYS A 133 17.44 -32.71 -30.25
N LEU A 134 16.19 -32.25 -30.12
CA LEU A 134 15.06 -32.85 -30.84
C LEU A 134 15.25 -32.72 -32.35
N ALA A 135 15.71 -31.57 -32.85
CA ALA A 135 15.97 -31.37 -34.27
C ALA A 135 17.10 -32.28 -34.78
N GLU A 136 18.14 -32.53 -33.98
CA GLU A 136 19.20 -33.49 -34.32
C GLU A 136 18.67 -34.91 -34.44
N VAL A 137 17.94 -35.40 -33.43
CA VAL A 137 17.32 -36.74 -33.45
C VAL A 137 16.34 -36.87 -34.62
N GLN A 138 15.58 -35.82 -34.94
CA GLN A 138 14.71 -35.81 -36.11
C GLN A 138 15.48 -36.01 -37.41
N ARG A 139 16.60 -35.30 -37.60
CA ARG A 139 17.47 -35.47 -38.78
C ARG A 139 18.05 -36.87 -38.87
N GLU A 140 18.53 -37.44 -37.76
CA GLU A 140 19.03 -38.82 -37.72
C GLU A 140 17.95 -39.83 -38.09
N ARG A 141 16.74 -39.66 -37.54
CA ARG A 141 15.56 -40.49 -37.84
C ARG A 141 15.17 -40.41 -39.31
N ASP A 142 15.24 -39.23 -39.92
CA ASP A 142 14.95 -39.03 -41.33
C ASP A 142 16.05 -39.64 -42.24
N LEU A 143 17.33 -39.53 -41.84
CA LEU A 143 18.43 -40.22 -42.51
C LEU A 143 18.27 -41.75 -42.46
N MET A 144 17.88 -42.30 -41.31
CA MET A 144 17.64 -43.75 -41.17
C MET A 144 16.47 -44.22 -42.02
N ARG A 145 15.38 -43.44 -42.10
CA ARG A 145 14.25 -43.71 -43.01
C ARG A 145 14.71 -43.78 -44.46
N LEU A 146 15.54 -42.83 -44.91
CA LEU A 146 16.09 -42.83 -46.26
C LEU A 146 16.94 -44.08 -46.54
N LYS A 147 17.81 -44.48 -45.60
CA LYS A 147 18.62 -45.70 -45.72
C LYS A 147 17.76 -46.96 -45.84
N LEU A 148 16.70 -47.08 -45.04
CA LEU A 148 15.77 -48.22 -45.11
C LEU A 148 15.00 -48.29 -46.44
N LEU A 149 14.55 -47.14 -46.96
CA LEU A 149 13.92 -47.08 -48.28
C LEU A 149 14.90 -47.55 -49.36
N HIS A 150 16.13 -47.04 -49.35
CA HIS A 150 17.16 -47.47 -50.29
C HIS A 150 17.41 -48.98 -50.22
N ALA A 151 17.59 -49.56 -49.03
CA ALA A 151 17.77 -51.00 -48.87
C ALA A 151 16.58 -51.82 -49.41
N ARG A 152 15.34 -51.36 -49.20
CA ARG A 152 14.13 -52.02 -49.72
C ARG A 152 14.05 -52.00 -51.24
N PHE A 153 14.48 -50.92 -51.88
CA PHE A 153 14.42 -50.77 -53.33
C PHE A 153 15.70 -51.22 -54.08
N VAL A 154 16.79 -51.48 -53.36
CA VAL A 154 18.07 -51.98 -53.92
C VAL A 154 18.29 -53.48 -53.70
N THR A 155 17.39 -54.18 -52.99
CA THR A 155 17.32 -55.65 -53.05
C THR A 155 17.08 -56.10 -54.51
N PRO A 156 17.94 -56.97 -55.10
CA PRO A 156 17.75 -57.41 -56.47
C PRO A 156 16.45 -58.20 -56.58
N MET A 157 15.51 -57.69 -57.37
CA MET A 157 14.47 -58.50 -57.99
C MET A 157 15.16 -59.68 -58.67
N ARG A 158 14.94 -60.90 -58.16
CA ARG A 158 15.09 -62.10 -58.98
C ARG A 158 14.10 -61.94 -60.13
N THR A 159 14.63 -61.89 -61.35
CA THR A 159 13.87 -61.82 -62.59
C THR A 159 12.87 -62.98 -62.68
N PRO A 160 11.71 -62.74 -63.29
CA PRO A 160 11.54 -63.32 -64.60
C PRO A 160 10.98 -62.32 -65.63
N ARG A 161 11.78 -62.14 -66.68
CA ARG A 161 11.43 -62.30 -68.10
C ARG A 161 10.17 -61.59 -68.63
N ASP A 162 10.44 -60.62 -69.51
CA ASP A 162 9.69 -60.15 -70.69
C ASP A 162 8.22 -60.55 -70.87
N CYS A 163 7.36 -59.52 -70.91
CA CYS A 163 6.41 -59.25 -71.99
C CYS A 163 6.18 -57.73 -71.95
N GLY A 164 6.53 -56.97 -72.98
CA GLY A 164 5.70 -56.85 -74.17
C GLY A 164 4.90 -55.54 -74.07
N GLU A 165 5.45 -54.51 -74.72
CA GLU A 165 4.88 -53.21 -75.11
C GLU A 165 3.38 -52.95 -74.85
N CYS A 166 3.07 -51.80 -74.25
CA CYS A 166 1.96 -50.94 -74.68
C CYS A 166 2.22 -49.48 -74.30
N GLN A 167 2.11 -48.62 -75.31
CA GLN A 167 2.37 -47.19 -75.31
C GLN A 167 1.14 -46.37 -74.83
N HIS A 168 1.43 -45.32 -74.07
CA HIS A 168 0.72 -44.03 -73.95
C HIS A 168 -0.57 -43.98 -73.11
N GLN A 169 -0.57 -43.10 -72.09
CA GLN A 169 -1.20 -41.78 -72.20
C GLN A 169 -0.84 -40.91 -70.98
N MET A 170 -0.18 -39.78 -71.22
CA MET A 170 0.07 -38.75 -70.20
C MET A 170 -1.24 -38.03 -69.88
N GLN A 171 -1.65 -38.03 -68.60
CA GLN A 171 -2.61 -37.05 -68.08
C GLN A 171 -1.88 -36.08 -67.16
N ALA A 172 -1.72 -34.85 -67.66
CA ALA A 172 -1.36 -33.71 -66.85
C ALA A 172 -2.50 -33.44 -65.86
N ARG A 173 -2.27 -33.73 -64.57
CA ARG A 173 -3.15 -33.25 -63.51
C ARG A 173 -2.76 -31.82 -63.17
N THR A 174 -3.65 -30.91 -63.54
CA THR A 174 -3.62 -29.48 -63.29
C THR A 174 -3.42 -29.19 -61.80
N SER A 175 -2.42 -28.37 -61.49
CA SER A 175 -2.16 -27.81 -60.16
C SER A 175 -3.33 -26.92 -59.75
N VAL A 176 -4.02 -27.26 -58.66
CA VAL A 176 -4.91 -26.33 -57.97
C VAL A 176 -4.05 -25.45 -57.09
N THR A 177 -3.85 -24.21 -57.51
CA THR A 177 -3.27 -23.15 -56.69
C THR A 177 -4.25 -22.85 -55.55
N VAL A 178 -3.94 -23.31 -54.35
CA VAL A 178 -4.61 -22.84 -53.13
C VAL A 178 -4.09 -21.44 -52.85
N GLN A 179 -4.97 -20.43 -53.00
CA GLN A 179 -4.69 -19.07 -52.57
C GLN A 179 -4.36 -19.04 -51.06
N PRO A 180 -3.31 -18.34 -50.62
CA PRO A 180 -3.14 -18.05 -49.21
C PRO A 180 -4.21 -17.05 -48.77
N PHE A 181 -5.04 -17.48 -47.82
CA PHE A 181 -5.99 -16.63 -47.12
C PHE A 181 -5.20 -15.58 -46.33
N ASN A 182 -5.32 -14.30 -46.73
CA ASN A 182 -4.82 -13.18 -45.94
C ASN A 182 -5.52 -13.18 -44.58
N ARG A 183 -4.78 -13.50 -43.50
CA ARG A 183 -5.19 -13.12 -42.15
C ARG A 183 -4.70 -11.71 -41.88
N THR A 184 -5.64 -10.79 -41.79
CA THR A 184 -5.50 -9.46 -41.22
C THR A 184 -4.87 -9.54 -39.82
N PRO A 185 -3.93 -8.64 -39.47
CA PRO A 185 -3.51 -8.47 -38.09
C PRO A 185 -4.68 -7.96 -37.25
N TRP A 186 -4.85 -8.55 -36.07
CA TRP A 186 -5.81 -8.09 -35.07
C TRP A 186 -5.49 -6.64 -34.66
N SER A 187 -6.45 -5.74 -34.82
CA SER A 187 -6.49 -4.46 -34.14
C SER A 187 -7.26 -4.61 -32.83
N PRO A 188 -6.74 -4.17 -31.67
CA PRO A 188 -7.56 -4.02 -30.48
C PRO A 188 -8.32 -2.69 -30.56
N VAL A 189 -9.65 -2.75 -30.46
CA VAL A 189 -10.51 -1.58 -30.25
C VAL A 189 -11.28 -1.75 -28.95
N GLY A 190 -11.29 -0.68 -28.15
CA GLY A 190 -12.10 -0.46 -26.95
C GLY A 190 -11.28 -0.69 -25.68
N THR A 191 -11.15 0.23 -24.73
CA THR A 191 -12.15 1.20 -24.29
C THR A 191 -11.46 2.34 -23.54
N THR A 192 -11.65 3.58 -24.00
CA THR A 192 -11.60 4.76 -23.14
C THR A 192 -12.82 4.71 -22.23
N MET A 193 -12.62 4.47 -20.94
CA MET A 193 -13.57 4.91 -19.92
C MET A 193 -12.95 6.06 -19.13
N ASP A 194 -13.81 7.06 -19.04
CA ASP A 194 -13.71 8.34 -18.39
C ASP A 194 -13.02 8.30 -17.03
N ARG A 195 -12.05 9.20 -16.85
CA ARG A 195 -11.48 9.53 -15.55
C ARG A 195 -12.22 10.77 -15.06
N SER A 196 -13.41 10.56 -14.50
CA SER A 196 -14.08 11.52 -13.63
C SER A 196 -15.17 10.78 -12.86
N GLU A 197 -15.22 11.04 -11.56
CA GLU A 197 -16.26 10.62 -10.59
C GLU A 197 -16.22 9.18 -10.07
N GLN A 198 -15.45 8.97 -8.99
CA GLN A 198 -15.97 8.54 -7.68
C GLN A 198 -14.83 8.02 -6.81
N GLU A 199 -14.47 8.78 -5.78
CA GLU A 199 -14.15 8.29 -4.43
C GLU A 199 -13.94 9.50 -3.51
N SER A 200 -15.07 10.11 -3.16
CA SER A 200 -15.23 10.83 -1.89
C SER A 200 -15.96 9.86 -0.98
N LEU A 201 -15.22 9.07 -0.20
CA LEU A 201 -15.70 8.31 0.94
C LEU A 201 -14.45 7.80 1.69
N LEU A 202 -13.84 8.69 2.46
CA LEU A 202 -12.98 8.38 3.62
C LEU A 202 -12.70 9.71 4.36
N VAL A 203 -13.72 10.21 5.05
CA VAL A 203 -13.61 11.00 6.29
C VAL A 203 -14.72 10.52 7.21
#